data_AF-A0A945RM59-F1
#
_entry.id   AF-A0A945RM59-F1
#
_cell.length_a   1.000
_cell.length_b   1.000
_cell.length_c   1.000
_cell.angle_alpha   90.00
_cell.angle_beta   90.00
_cell.angle_gamma   90.00
#
_symmetry.space_group_name_H-M   'P 1'
#
loop_
_entity.id
_entity.type
_entity.pdbx_description
1 polymer ?
#
loop_
_entity_poly.entity_id
_entity_poly.type
_entity_poly.pdbx_seq_one_letter_code
_entity_poly.pdbx_strand_id
1 'polypeptide(L)'
;METLDDFKKLIRTTTMTRIYKQVMLQAVLKRGGSATKDEIAGDILASDVFQREHYRKKIVDAMPGNRLVRDGALIRDNGSYRLAIPFENMTEPDRQELIDECQLQIDEHIEKFGDTFRPRTNDPVSGSVAYEVKKRAGGRCELCGASHSETQLDVDHVVPRNKGGSNELANLQMLCRTCNAQKRDNDDTDFRAITESYGFRDADCIFCQKECGDDELAFVVEDEYPVTEGHALVMPRRHVSDYFALHQPERNAIERILHNRQKELLSRDPSISGFNVGVNSGPSAGQTILHVHIHLIPRRDGDMDDPRGGVRGVIPEMQKYSVT
;
A
#
# COMPACT_ATOMS: atom_id res chain seq x y z
N MET A 1 -12.05 -4.68 45.96
CA MET A 1 -12.17 -6.14 46.01
C MET A 1 -11.77 -6.53 47.42
N GLU A 2 -12.73 -6.81 48.29
CA GLU A 2 -12.50 -6.73 49.75
C GLU A 2 -12.37 -8.10 50.41
N THR A 3 -12.73 -9.19 49.73
CA THR A 3 -12.63 -10.55 50.27
C THR A 3 -11.99 -11.57 49.31
N LEU A 4 -11.43 -12.65 49.86
CA LEU A 4 -10.90 -13.78 49.08
C LEU A 4 -12.00 -14.47 48.23
N ASP A 5 -13.24 -14.45 48.72
CA ASP A 5 -14.37 -15.04 47.99
C ASP A 5 -14.78 -14.21 46.78
N ASP A 6 -14.66 -12.88 46.85
CA ASP A 6 -14.84 -12.01 45.67
C ASP A 6 -13.78 -12.29 44.60
N PHE A 7 -12.52 -12.50 45.01
CA PHE A 7 -11.43 -12.85 44.08
C PHE A 7 -11.65 -14.22 43.43
N LYS A 8 -12.02 -15.24 44.21
CA LYS A 8 -12.35 -16.57 43.69
C LYS A 8 -13.52 -16.53 42.71
N LYS A 9 -14.55 -15.73 43.01
CA LYS A 9 -15.71 -15.55 42.13
C LYS A 9 -15.29 -14.88 40.82
N LEU A 10 -14.46 -13.84 40.86
CA LEU A 10 -13.92 -13.17 39.69
C LEU A 10 -13.14 -14.13 38.78
N ILE A 11 -12.21 -14.92 39.33
CA ILE A 11 -11.43 -15.91 38.58
C ILE A 11 -12.35 -16.91 37.86
N ARG A 12 -13.40 -17.38 38.55
CA ARG A 12 -14.36 -18.36 38.00
C ARG A 12 -15.29 -17.77 36.93
N THR A 13 -15.64 -16.48 37.05
CA THR A 13 -16.55 -15.79 36.12
C THR A 13 -15.84 -15.12 34.94
N THR A 14 -14.50 -15.08 34.94
CA THR A 14 -13.72 -14.46 33.88
C THR A 14 -13.93 -15.22 32.56
N THR A 15 -14.61 -14.57 31.62
CA THR A 15 -14.94 -15.15 30.31
C THR A 15 -13.66 -15.52 29.54
N MET A 16 -13.56 -16.79 29.17
CA MET A 16 -12.42 -17.41 28.48
C MET A 16 -12.44 -17.10 26.99
N THR A 17 -12.13 -15.87 26.58
CA THR A 17 -11.89 -15.59 25.16
C THR A 17 -10.53 -16.11 24.68
N ARG A 18 -9.52 -16.17 25.58
CA ARG A 18 -8.20 -16.81 25.38
C ARG A 18 -7.62 -17.28 26.73
N ILE A 19 -6.69 -18.24 26.71
CA ILE A 19 -6.05 -18.83 27.91
C ILE A 19 -5.16 -17.86 28.72
N TYR A 20 -4.76 -16.74 28.12
CA TYR A 20 -3.72 -15.85 28.69
C TYR A 20 -4.09 -15.24 30.04
N LYS A 21 -5.39 -14.98 30.29
CA LYS A 21 -5.85 -14.46 31.58
C LYS A 21 -5.59 -15.47 32.71
N GLN A 22 -5.90 -16.74 32.48
CA GLN A 22 -5.67 -17.82 33.45
C GLN A 22 -4.17 -18.07 33.63
N VAL A 23 -3.39 -18.06 32.54
CA VAL A 23 -1.94 -18.26 32.62
C VAL A 23 -1.28 -17.14 33.40
N MET A 24 -1.68 -15.88 33.18
CA MET A 24 -1.17 -14.74 33.95
C MET A 24 -1.53 -14.85 35.44
N LEU A 25 -2.77 -15.20 35.77
CA LEU A 25 -3.19 -15.42 37.16
C LEU A 25 -2.40 -16.57 37.81
N GLN A 26 -2.19 -17.67 37.09
CA GLN A 26 -1.36 -18.79 37.57
C GLN A 26 0.10 -18.38 37.77
N ALA A 27 0.68 -17.60 36.86
CA ALA A 27 2.05 -17.13 36.94
C ALA A 27 2.30 -16.30 38.20
N VAL A 28 1.37 -15.38 38.51
CA VAL A 28 1.42 -14.52 39.69
C VAL A 28 1.18 -15.33 40.97
N LEU A 29 0.21 -16.25 40.98
CA LEU A 29 -0.09 -17.08 42.15
C LEU A 29 1.05 -18.05 42.50
N LYS A 30 1.68 -18.68 41.50
CA LYS A 30 2.82 -19.60 41.71
C LYS A 30 4.05 -18.91 42.28
N ARG A 31 4.21 -17.61 42.02
CA ARG A 31 5.36 -16.80 42.46
C ARG A 31 5.02 -15.93 43.69
N GLY A 32 4.11 -16.39 44.54
CA GLY A 32 3.83 -15.75 45.83
C GLY A 32 3.07 -14.42 45.74
N GLY A 33 2.37 -14.15 44.65
CA GLY A 33 1.53 -12.95 44.49
C GLY A 33 2.12 -11.86 43.61
N SER A 34 3.33 -12.05 43.06
CA SER A 34 3.95 -11.13 42.11
C SER A 34 4.77 -11.88 41.06
N ALA A 35 4.76 -11.41 39.81
CA ALA A 35 5.61 -11.89 38.74
C ALA A 35 5.99 -10.72 37.82
N THR A 36 7.19 -10.75 37.25
CA THR A 36 7.63 -9.79 36.24
C THR A 36 6.92 -10.03 34.91
N LYS A 37 6.96 -9.03 34.02
CA LYS A 37 6.35 -9.13 32.69
C LYS A 37 7.00 -10.25 31.87
N ASP A 38 8.32 -10.42 31.97
CA ASP A 38 9.06 -11.42 31.21
C ASP A 38 8.76 -12.85 31.70
N GLU A 39 8.63 -13.05 33.01
CA GLU A 39 8.21 -14.34 33.56
C GLU A 39 6.80 -14.72 33.11
N ILE A 40 5.87 -13.76 33.11
CA ILE A 40 4.50 -13.98 32.63
C ILE A 40 4.50 -14.27 31.12
N ALA A 41 5.30 -13.55 30.34
CA ALA A 41 5.43 -13.78 28.90
C ALA A 41 5.97 -15.18 28.59
N GLY A 42 6.97 -15.64 29.35
CA GLY A 42 7.50 -17.01 29.26
C GLY A 42 6.44 -18.08 29.55
N ASP A 43 5.67 -17.91 30.63
CA ASP A 43 4.58 -18.84 31.00
C ASP A 43 3.47 -18.86 29.92
N ILE A 44 3.15 -17.70 29.33
CA ILE A 44 2.21 -17.59 28.21
C ILE A 44 2.73 -18.33 26.98
N LEU A 45 3.99 -18.12 26.61
CA LEU A 45 4.61 -18.77 25.46
C LEU A 45 4.63 -20.30 25.61
N ALA A 46 4.93 -20.80 26.81
CA ALA A 46 4.90 -22.24 27.11
C ALA A 46 3.49 -22.86 26.99
N SER A 47 2.46 -22.04 27.23
CA SER A 47 1.05 -22.45 27.21
C SER A 47 0.38 -22.25 25.83
N ASP A 48 1.01 -21.53 24.90
CA ASP A 48 0.44 -21.19 23.61
C ASP A 48 0.55 -22.35 22.60
N VAL A 49 -0.57 -23.08 22.44
CA VAL A 49 -0.66 -24.24 21.53
C VAL A 49 -0.41 -23.86 20.07
N PHE A 50 -0.85 -22.69 19.63
CA PHE A 50 -0.68 -22.25 18.24
C PHE A 50 0.77 -21.90 17.94
N GLN A 51 1.42 -21.21 18.87
CA GLN A 51 2.83 -20.85 18.72
C GLN A 51 3.71 -22.11 18.77
N ARG A 52 3.43 -23.05 19.67
CA ARG A 52 4.12 -24.35 19.69
C ARG A 52 3.96 -25.12 18.38
N GLU A 53 2.77 -25.10 17.78
CA GLU A 53 2.53 -25.74 16.48
C GLU A 53 3.30 -25.06 15.34
N HIS A 54 3.41 -23.74 15.36
CA HIS A 54 4.24 -22.99 14.42
C HIS A 54 5.71 -23.39 14.53
N TYR A 55 6.29 -23.36 15.74
CA TYR A 55 7.69 -23.74 15.95
C TYR A 55 7.93 -25.20 15.54
N ARG A 56 7.03 -26.12 15.89
CA ARG A 56 7.12 -27.54 15.51
C ARG A 56 7.26 -27.71 14.00
N LYS A 57 6.31 -27.17 13.23
CA LYS A 57 6.25 -27.42 11.77
C LYS A 57 7.18 -26.55 10.94
N LYS A 58 7.30 -25.27 11.29
CA LYS A 58 7.96 -24.26 10.44
C LYS A 58 9.41 -23.99 10.84
N ILE A 59 9.75 -24.20 12.10
CA ILE A 59 11.11 -24.06 12.58
C ILE A 59 11.72 -25.45 12.67
N VAL A 60 11.39 -26.23 13.71
CA VAL A 60 12.02 -27.52 14.03
C VAL A 60 12.06 -28.45 12.82
N ASP A 61 10.91 -28.82 12.25
CA ASP A 61 10.88 -29.79 11.15
C ASP A 61 11.48 -29.25 9.85
N ALA A 62 11.23 -28.00 9.50
CA ALA A 62 11.61 -27.48 8.19
C ALA A 62 13.08 -27.04 8.09
N MET A 63 13.67 -26.54 9.18
CA MET A 63 15.00 -25.92 9.19
C MET A 63 16.04 -26.77 9.94
N PRO A 64 16.27 -26.64 11.27
CA PRO A 64 17.33 -27.39 11.94
C PRO A 64 17.10 -28.91 11.90
N GLY A 65 15.86 -29.39 12.02
CA GLY A 65 15.54 -30.82 11.99
C GLY A 65 15.95 -31.48 10.67
N ASN A 66 15.45 -30.97 9.54
CA ASN A 66 15.84 -31.47 8.21
C ASN A 66 17.35 -31.33 7.97
N ARG A 67 17.96 -30.21 8.37
CA ARG A 67 19.37 -29.95 8.14
C ARG A 67 20.26 -30.90 8.95
N LEU A 68 20.01 -31.04 10.25
CA LEU A 68 20.79 -31.93 11.12
C LEU A 68 20.58 -33.41 10.80
N VAL A 69 19.42 -33.79 10.26
CA VAL A 69 19.21 -35.15 9.72
C VAL A 69 20.03 -35.36 8.45
N ARG A 70 20.01 -34.40 7.52
CA ARG A 70 20.81 -34.48 6.29
C ARG A 70 22.31 -34.48 6.56
N ASP A 71 22.75 -33.66 7.51
CA ASP A 71 24.15 -33.50 7.88
C ASP A 71 24.62 -34.66 8.79
N GLY A 72 23.74 -35.61 9.13
CA GLY A 72 24.06 -36.88 9.78
C GLY A 72 24.15 -36.83 11.31
N ALA A 73 23.79 -35.71 11.95
CA ALA A 73 23.83 -35.54 13.40
C ALA A 73 22.59 -36.13 14.10
N LEU A 74 21.43 -36.09 13.45
CA LEU A 74 20.15 -36.57 14.01
C LEU A 74 19.48 -37.63 13.11
N ILE A 75 18.64 -38.46 13.73
CA ILE A 75 17.73 -39.39 13.06
C ILE A 75 16.30 -39.03 13.46
N ARG A 76 15.41 -38.97 12.47
CA ARG A 76 13.98 -38.71 12.69
C ARG A 76 13.24 -40.02 13.00
N ASP A 77 12.47 -40.04 14.09
CA ASP A 77 11.70 -41.20 14.53
C ASP A 77 10.29 -40.79 15.00
N ASN A 78 9.26 -41.17 14.23
CA ASN A 78 7.84 -41.02 14.58
C ASN A 78 7.42 -39.71 15.28
N GLY A 79 7.88 -38.58 14.76
CA GLY A 79 7.56 -37.25 15.32
C GLY A 79 8.53 -36.75 16.39
N SER A 80 9.65 -37.44 16.58
CA SER A 80 10.77 -37.06 17.45
C SER A 80 12.10 -37.09 16.70
N TYR A 81 13.15 -36.56 17.33
CA TYR A 81 14.53 -36.61 16.85
C TYR A 81 15.40 -37.28 17.92
N ARG A 82 16.35 -38.09 17.49
CA ARG A 82 17.38 -38.69 18.34
C ARG A 82 18.76 -38.52 17.70
N LEU A 83 19.82 -38.63 18.50
CA LEU A 83 21.19 -38.60 17.99
C LEU A 83 21.43 -39.75 17.01
N ALA A 84 22.27 -39.50 16.01
CA ALA A 84 22.73 -40.54 15.08
C ALA A 84 23.69 -41.53 15.77
N ILE A 85 24.39 -41.08 16.81
CA ILE A 85 25.17 -41.95 17.70
C ILE A 85 24.31 -42.42 18.89
N PRO A 86 24.51 -43.65 19.40
CA PRO A 86 23.86 -44.11 20.62
C PRO A 86 24.19 -43.19 21.79
N PHE A 87 23.17 -42.69 22.47
CA PHE A 87 23.34 -41.76 23.60
C PHE A 87 24.10 -42.40 24.76
N GLU A 88 23.98 -43.72 24.91
CA GLU A 88 24.64 -44.55 25.92
C GLU A 88 26.16 -44.55 25.76
N ASN A 89 26.67 -44.23 24.56
CA ASN A 89 28.10 -44.16 24.28
C ASN A 89 28.73 -42.82 24.69
N MET A 90 27.93 -41.86 25.15
CA MET A 90 28.41 -40.56 25.61
C MET A 90 28.55 -40.57 27.13
N THR A 91 29.72 -40.16 27.65
CA THR A 91 29.87 -39.96 29.09
C THR A 91 29.23 -38.64 29.52
N GLU A 92 28.94 -38.45 30.81
CA GLU A 92 28.44 -37.15 31.30
C GLU A 92 29.41 -35.99 30.99
N PRO A 93 30.75 -36.14 31.15
CA PRO A 93 31.69 -35.11 30.70
C PRO A 93 31.58 -34.76 29.21
N ASP A 94 31.53 -35.77 28.32
CA ASP A 94 31.42 -35.51 26.87
C ASP A 94 30.11 -34.79 26.52
N ARG A 95 29.02 -35.14 27.21
CA ARG A 95 27.73 -34.45 27.07
C ARG A 95 27.83 -32.98 27.46
N GLN A 96 28.43 -32.72 28.61
CA GLN A 96 28.54 -31.37 29.13
C GLN A 96 29.44 -30.52 28.24
N GLU A 97 30.56 -31.07 27.76
CA GLU A 97 31.46 -30.41 26.81
C GLU A 97 30.71 -29.99 25.53
N LEU A 98 29.93 -30.89 24.93
CA LEU A 98 29.15 -30.57 23.73
C LEU A 98 28.02 -29.56 23.98
N ILE A 99 27.39 -29.60 25.15
CA ILE A 99 26.37 -28.61 25.55
C ILE A 99 27.02 -27.24 25.72
N ASP A 100 28.17 -27.18 26.37
CA ASP A 100 28.91 -25.95 26.62
C ASP A 100 29.43 -25.37 25.29
N GLU A 101 29.90 -26.19 24.36
CA GLU A 101 30.25 -25.77 23.00
C GLU A 101 29.04 -25.20 22.24
N CYS A 102 27.87 -25.86 22.32
CA CYS A 102 26.65 -25.35 21.71
C CYS A 102 26.24 -24.01 22.32
N GLN A 103 26.32 -23.88 23.65
CA GLN A 103 25.96 -22.65 24.36
C GLN A 103 26.91 -21.51 23.99
N LEU A 104 28.22 -21.78 23.94
CA LEU A 104 29.23 -20.82 23.51
C LEU A 104 28.94 -20.32 22.07
N GLN A 105 28.63 -21.23 21.14
CA GLN A 105 28.27 -20.86 19.77
C GLN A 105 26.99 -20.02 19.70
N ILE A 106 26.00 -20.30 20.54
CA ILE A 106 24.77 -19.49 20.66
C ILE A 106 25.11 -18.10 21.18
N ASP A 107 25.90 -18.00 22.23
CA ASP A 107 26.26 -16.74 22.88
C ASP A 107 27.11 -15.86 21.94
N GLU A 108 28.13 -16.43 21.29
CA GLU A 108 28.93 -15.74 20.26
C GLU A 108 28.06 -15.25 19.10
N HIS A 109 27.06 -16.03 18.70
CA HIS A 109 26.13 -15.64 17.65
C HIS A 109 25.23 -14.47 18.09
N ILE A 110 24.70 -14.51 19.31
CA ILE A 110 23.90 -13.43 19.90
C ILE A 110 24.74 -12.16 20.07
N GLU A 111 25.99 -12.27 20.52
CA GLU A 111 26.89 -11.12 20.67
C GLU A 111 27.21 -10.49 19.31
N LYS A 112 27.53 -11.32 18.32
CA LYS A 112 27.95 -10.86 16.99
C LYS A 112 26.82 -10.28 16.15
N PHE A 113 25.62 -10.86 16.23
CA PHE A 113 24.50 -10.49 15.37
C PHE A 113 23.35 -9.79 16.12
N GLY A 114 23.46 -9.63 17.45
CA GLY A 114 22.33 -9.38 18.33
C GLY A 114 21.47 -10.63 18.48
N ASP A 115 20.47 -10.59 19.38
CA ASP A 115 19.41 -11.61 19.38
C ASP A 115 18.81 -11.69 17.97
N THR A 116 19.09 -12.77 17.24
CA THR A 116 18.73 -12.93 15.83
C THR A 116 17.22 -13.08 15.63
N PHE A 117 16.49 -13.19 16.73
CA PHE A 117 15.11 -12.76 16.81
C PHE A 117 15.04 -11.24 17.05
N ARG A 118 15.50 -10.42 16.08
CA ARG A 118 14.80 -9.16 15.89
C ARG A 118 13.34 -9.59 15.73
N PRO A 119 12.39 -9.12 16.56
CA PRO A 119 11.03 -9.24 16.15
C PRO A 119 11.03 -8.63 14.75
N ARG A 120 10.67 -9.41 13.72
CA ARG A 120 9.83 -8.80 12.69
C ARG A 120 8.76 -8.18 13.55
N THR A 121 8.87 -6.89 13.79
CA THR A 121 7.88 -6.16 14.55
C THR A 121 6.69 -6.27 13.63
N ASN A 122 5.93 -7.36 13.66
CA ASN A 122 4.57 -7.40 13.15
C ASN A 122 3.75 -6.55 14.13
N ASP A 123 4.23 -5.36 14.46
CA ASP A 123 3.45 -4.24 14.90
C ASP A 123 2.75 -3.79 13.62
N PRO A 124 1.55 -4.32 13.35
CA PRO A 124 0.83 -3.96 12.15
C PRO A 124 0.51 -2.47 12.32
N VAL A 125 0.48 -1.73 11.21
CA VAL A 125 -0.07 -0.37 11.27
C VAL A 125 -1.44 -0.46 11.95
N SER A 126 -1.59 0.23 13.08
CA SER A 126 -2.82 0.12 13.86
C SER A 126 -4.02 0.51 13.00
N GLY A 127 -5.18 -0.10 13.24
CA GLY A 127 -6.39 0.19 12.45
C GLY A 127 -6.74 1.68 12.43
N SER A 128 -6.52 2.39 13.54
CA SER A 128 -6.74 3.83 13.64
C SER A 128 -5.77 4.62 12.76
N VAL A 129 -4.48 4.28 12.77
CA VAL A 129 -3.48 4.96 11.91
C VAL A 129 -3.75 4.65 10.44
N ALA A 130 -4.07 3.41 10.10
CA ALA A 130 -4.45 3.02 8.74
C ALA A 130 -5.70 3.77 8.25
N TYR A 131 -6.67 4.00 9.13
CA TYR A 131 -7.84 4.82 8.83
C TYR A 131 -7.48 6.29 8.55
N GLU A 132 -6.59 6.89 9.34
CA GLU A 132 -6.12 8.27 9.09
C GLU A 132 -5.34 8.38 7.78
N VAL A 133 -4.50 7.39 7.43
CA VAL A 133 -3.83 7.32 6.12
C VAL A 133 -4.86 7.25 5.00
N LYS A 134 -5.89 6.40 5.14
CA LYS A 134 -6.97 6.28 4.15
C LYS A 134 -7.76 7.57 3.97
N LYS A 135 -8.08 8.24 5.08
CA LYS A 135 -8.79 9.52 5.09
C LYS A 135 -7.97 10.61 4.42
N ARG A 136 -6.66 10.70 4.73
CA ARG A 136 -5.73 11.63 4.09
C ARG A 136 -5.66 11.41 2.58
N ALA A 137 -5.56 10.15 2.15
CA ALA A 137 -5.44 9.79 0.74
C ALA A 137 -6.78 9.86 -0.04
N GLY A 138 -7.88 10.32 0.57
CA GLY A 138 -9.19 10.36 -0.07
C GLY A 138 -9.70 8.98 -0.53
N GLY A 139 -9.21 7.90 0.07
CA GLY A 139 -9.52 6.54 -0.38
C GLY A 139 -8.96 6.17 -1.76
N ARG A 140 -7.85 6.80 -2.17
CA ARG A 140 -7.16 6.54 -3.44
C ARG A 140 -5.69 6.14 -3.23
N CYS A 141 -5.11 5.53 -4.25
CA CYS A 141 -3.67 5.33 -4.36
C CYS A 141 -2.98 6.68 -4.57
N GLU A 142 -2.06 7.05 -3.68
CA GLU A 142 -1.29 8.29 -3.75
C GLU A 142 -0.30 8.31 -4.94
N LEU A 143 0.03 7.15 -5.53
CA LEU A 143 0.84 7.06 -6.76
C LEU A 143 0.00 7.15 -8.05
N CYS A 144 -0.98 6.26 -8.24
CA CYS A 144 -1.71 6.13 -9.51
C CYS A 144 -3.15 6.62 -9.48
N GLY A 145 -3.69 6.96 -8.31
CA GLY A 145 -5.00 7.60 -8.18
C GLY A 145 -6.18 6.64 -8.21
N ALA A 146 -5.91 5.36 -8.44
CA ALA A 146 -6.92 4.32 -8.43
C ALA A 146 -7.66 4.33 -7.08
N SER A 147 -8.98 4.34 -7.13
CA SER A 147 -9.82 4.33 -5.94
C SER A 147 -10.01 2.92 -5.39
N HIS A 148 -10.58 2.82 -4.19
CA HIS A 148 -10.94 1.54 -3.60
C HIS A 148 -11.99 0.75 -4.40
N SER A 149 -12.77 1.40 -5.28
CA SER A 149 -13.71 0.72 -6.18
C SER A 149 -13.02 0.11 -7.40
N GLU A 150 -11.85 0.63 -7.77
CA GLU A 150 -11.07 0.18 -8.93
C GLU A 150 -10.04 -0.89 -8.54
N THR A 151 -9.51 -0.85 -7.32
CA THR A 151 -8.45 -1.77 -6.87
C THR A 151 -8.35 -1.88 -5.34
N GLN A 152 -7.66 -2.91 -4.87
CA GLN A 152 -7.29 -3.03 -3.47
C GLN A 152 -6.21 -2.00 -3.14
N LEU A 153 -6.45 -1.23 -2.08
CA LEU A 153 -5.52 -0.25 -1.52
C LEU A 153 -4.96 -0.77 -0.21
N ASP A 154 -3.65 -0.63 -0.06
CA ASP A 154 -2.88 -1.06 1.10
C ASP A 154 -2.08 0.14 1.64
N VAL A 155 -1.85 0.16 2.96
CA VAL A 155 -0.97 1.14 3.59
C VAL A 155 0.47 0.65 3.45
N ASP A 156 1.29 1.44 2.76
CA ASP A 156 2.71 1.22 2.52
C ASP A 156 3.58 2.18 3.34
N HIS A 157 4.82 1.77 3.61
CA HIS A 157 5.82 2.61 4.27
C HIS A 157 6.66 3.35 3.23
N VAL A 158 6.76 4.68 3.35
CA VAL A 158 7.64 5.51 2.51
C VAL A 158 9.08 5.01 2.64
N VAL A 159 9.65 5.09 3.85
CA VAL A 159 10.90 4.41 4.21
C VAL A 159 10.56 2.96 4.57
N PRO A 160 11.09 1.96 3.85
CA PRO A 160 10.81 0.56 4.12
C PRO A 160 11.21 0.13 5.55
N ARG A 161 10.46 -0.82 6.09
CA ARG A 161 10.65 -1.29 7.47
C ARG A 161 12.00 -1.95 7.73
N ASN A 162 12.52 -2.68 6.74
CA ASN A 162 13.87 -3.28 6.82
C ASN A 162 14.99 -2.22 6.81
N LYS A 163 14.68 -0.97 6.44
CA LYS A 163 15.56 0.20 6.50
C LYS A 163 15.28 1.13 7.68
N GLY A 164 14.44 0.70 8.64
CA GLY A 164 14.16 1.45 9.87
C GLY A 164 12.93 2.36 9.82
N GLY A 165 12.06 2.22 8.81
CA GLY A 165 10.82 3.00 8.73
C GLY A 165 9.85 2.79 9.91
N SER A 166 9.31 3.90 10.43
CA SER A 166 8.34 3.91 11.54
C SER A 166 6.90 3.64 11.08
N ASN A 167 6.02 3.25 12.02
CA ASN A 167 4.56 3.15 11.82
C ASN A 167 3.83 4.50 12.05
N GLU A 168 4.57 5.61 12.12
CA GLU A 168 3.97 6.93 12.29
C GLU A 168 3.29 7.37 11.01
N LEU A 169 2.22 8.17 11.11
CA LEU A 169 1.50 8.72 9.96
C LEU A 169 2.44 9.42 8.96
N ALA A 170 3.53 9.99 9.48
CA ALA A 170 4.59 10.66 8.75
C ALA A 170 5.49 9.74 7.90
N ASN A 171 5.36 8.42 7.97
CA ASN A 171 6.09 7.47 7.13
C ASN A 171 5.16 6.52 6.36
N LEU A 172 3.85 6.78 6.36
CA LEU A 172 2.85 5.90 5.76
C LEU A 172 2.16 6.57 4.59
N GLN A 173 1.93 5.81 3.52
CA GLN A 173 1.22 6.22 2.31
C GLN A 173 0.24 5.16 1.83
N MET A 174 -0.81 5.57 1.11
CA MET A 174 -1.81 4.66 0.56
C MET A 174 -1.46 4.30 -0.88
N LEU A 175 -1.19 3.04 -1.17
CA LEU A 175 -0.87 2.57 -2.52
C LEU A 175 -1.79 1.43 -2.94
N CYS A 176 -2.10 1.32 -4.24
CA CYS A 176 -2.75 0.12 -4.74
C CYS A 176 -1.80 -1.07 -4.75
N ARG A 177 -2.34 -2.28 -4.72
CA ARG A 177 -1.55 -3.52 -4.73
C ARG A 177 -0.46 -3.51 -5.82
N THR A 178 -0.78 -3.05 -7.02
CA THR A 178 0.16 -2.99 -8.15
C THR A 178 1.30 -2.01 -7.89
N CYS A 179 0.98 -0.78 -7.50
CA CYS A 179 1.96 0.26 -7.18
C CYS A 179 2.86 -0.13 -6.02
N ASN A 180 2.26 -0.69 -4.95
CA ASN A 180 2.98 -1.18 -3.78
C ASN A 180 3.97 -2.31 -4.16
N ALA A 181 3.51 -3.28 -4.95
CA ALA A 181 4.36 -4.38 -5.41
C ALA A 181 5.51 -3.92 -6.32
N GLN A 182 5.30 -2.85 -7.09
CA GLN A 182 6.31 -2.29 -8.00
C GLN A 182 7.39 -1.49 -7.28
N LYS A 183 7.05 -0.76 -6.20
CA LYS A 183 7.99 0.04 -5.41
C LYS A 183 9.15 -0.79 -4.85
N ARG A 184 8.86 -1.98 -4.31
CA ARG A 184 9.82 -2.82 -3.57
C ARG A 184 10.50 -2.03 -2.43
N ASP A 185 11.49 -2.60 -1.77
CA ASP A 185 12.21 -1.98 -0.64
C ASP A 185 13.35 -1.03 -1.07
N ASN A 186 13.46 -0.71 -2.36
CA ASN A 186 14.56 0.09 -2.92
C ASN A 186 14.22 1.55 -3.16
N ASP A 187 12.96 1.94 -3.01
CA ASP A 187 12.47 3.29 -3.30
C ASP A 187 11.82 3.88 -2.05
N ASP A 188 12.27 5.08 -1.66
CA ASP A 188 11.77 5.87 -0.53
C ASP A 188 10.98 7.11 -0.98
N THR A 189 10.55 7.14 -2.25
CA THR A 189 9.75 8.25 -2.78
C THR A 189 8.48 8.46 -1.97
N ASP A 190 8.31 9.71 -1.53
CA ASP A 190 7.17 10.18 -0.77
C ASP A 190 6.10 10.75 -1.71
N PHE A 191 5.05 9.95 -1.98
CA PHE A 191 3.96 10.38 -2.86
C PHE A 191 2.93 11.28 -2.15
N ARG A 192 3.09 11.59 -0.86
CA ARG A 192 2.11 12.41 -0.11
C ARG A 192 2.14 13.88 -0.52
N ALA A 193 3.31 14.39 -0.92
CA ALA A 193 3.43 15.74 -1.46
C ALA A 193 2.58 15.94 -2.73
N ILE A 194 2.33 14.86 -3.48
CA ILE A 194 1.43 14.88 -4.64
C ILE A 194 -0.01 15.15 -4.18
N THR A 195 -0.46 14.55 -3.08
CA THR A 195 -1.80 14.78 -2.52
C THR A 195 -2.00 16.24 -2.11
N GLU A 196 -1.02 16.84 -1.42
CA GLU A 196 -1.08 18.26 -1.05
C GLU A 196 -1.14 19.18 -2.27
N SER A 197 -0.44 18.80 -3.34
CA SER A 197 -0.44 19.58 -4.58
C SER A 197 -1.82 19.67 -5.23
N TYR A 198 -2.71 18.68 -5.08
CA TYR A 198 -4.05 18.69 -5.70
C TYR A 198 -4.93 19.85 -5.22
N GLY A 199 -4.66 20.39 -4.04
CA GLY A 199 -5.35 21.56 -3.51
C GLY A 199 -4.91 22.88 -4.13
N PHE A 200 -3.84 22.91 -4.92
CA PHE A 200 -3.32 24.15 -5.49
C PHE A 200 -4.30 24.75 -6.50
N ARG A 201 -4.65 26.02 -6.29
CA ARG A 201 -5.57 26.81 -7.13
C ARG A 201 -4.97 28.19 -7.32
N ASP A 202 -5.11 28.72 -8.53
CA ASP A 202 -4.78 30.11 -8.83
C ASP A 202 -6.06 30.95 -8.75
N ALA A 203 -6.03 32.01 -7.93
CA ALA A 203 -7.16 32.89 -7.69
C ALA A 203 -7.56 33.68 -8.96
N ASP A 204 -6.61 33.96 -9.84
CA ASP A 204 -6.82 34.74 -11.06
C ASP A 204 -7.17 33.85 -12.28
N CYS A 205 -7.15 32.53 -12.11
CA CYS A 205 -7.46 31.59 -13.18
C CYS A 205 -8.98 31.36 -13.31
N ILE A 206 -9.52 31.67 -14.50
CA ILE A 206 -10.96 31.53 -14.78
C ILE A 206 -11.47 30.09 -14.63
N PHE A 207 -10.63 29.08 -14.91
CA PHE A 207 -11.01 27.67 -14.72
C PHE A 207 -11.00 27.25 -13.25
N CYS A 208 -10.08 27.80 -12.45
CA CYS A 208 -10.08 27.57 -11.01
C CYS A 208 -11.32 28.12 -10.30
N GLN A 209 -11.95 29.14 -10.88
CA GLN A 209 -13.16 29.77 -10.35
C GLN A 209 -14.46 29.02 -10.73
N LYS A 210 -14.41 28.06 -11.65
CA LYS A 210 -15.60 27.29 -12.07
C LYS A 210 -15.94 26.23 -11.01
N GLU A 211 -17.23 26.16 -10.64
CA GLU A 211 -17.77 25.05 -9.85
C GLU A 211 -18.36 23.98 -10.77
N CYS A 212 -17.72 22.81 -10.85
CA CYS A 212 -18.10 21.79 -11.83
C CYS A 212 -17.91 20.37 -11.29
N GLY A 213 -18.90 19.51 -11.56
CA GLY A 213 -18.87 18.03 -11.49
C GLY A 213 -18.58 17.39 -10.13
N ASP A 214 -18.87 16.10 -10.01
CA ASP A 214 -18.66 15.31 -8.77
C ASP A 214 -17.28 14.62 -8.70
N ASP A 215 -16.48 14.66 -9.78
CA ASP A 215 -15.16 14.01 -9.76
C ASP A 215 -14.15 14.86 -8.95
N GLU A 216 -13.39 14.20 -8.08
CA GLU A 216 -12.52 14.85 -7.10
C GLU A 216 -11.25 15.46 -7.73
N LEU A 217 -10.80 14.99 -8.89
CA LEU A 217 -9.50 15.35 -9.46
C LEU A 217 -9.60 16.11 -10.77
N ALA A 218 -10.69 15.94 -11.52
CA ALA A 218 -10.89 16.61 -12.78
C ALA A 218 -12.37 16.98 -12.96
N PHE A 219 -12.66 17.83 -13.95
CA PHE A 219 -14.02 18.21 -14.28
C PHE A 219 -14.12 18.52 -15.78
N VAL A 220 -15.35 18.63 -16.26
CA VAL A 220 -15.68 18.99 -17.64
C VAL A 220 -16.59 20.21 -17.67
N VAL A 221 -16.35 21.10 -18.63
CA VAL A 221 -17.22 22.23 -18.97
C VAL A 221 -17.46 22.25 -20.47
N GLU A 222 -18.55 22.89 -20.89
CA GLU A 222 -18.74 23.24 -22.30
C GLU A 222 -17.85 24.43 -22.64
N ASP A 223 -17.27 24.43 -23.84
CA ASP A 223 -16.48 25.56 -24.32
C ASP A 223 -17.42 26.73 -24.64
N GLU A 224 -17.08 27.93 -24.17
CA GLU A 224 -17.86 29.15 -24.44
C GLU A 224 -17.77 29.58 -25.91
N TYR A 225 -16.71 29.14 -26.61
CA TYR A 225 -16.46 29.37 -28.03
C TYR A 225 -16.28 28.02 -28.76
N PRO A 226 -17.36 27.23 -28.89
CA PRO A 226 -17.26 25.88 -29.41
C PRO A 226 -16.82 25.86 -30.88
N VAL A 227 -15.84 25.00 -31.22
CA VAL A 227 -15.42 24.77 -32.62
C VAL A 227 -16.55 24.09 -33.39
N THR A 228 -17.23 23.14 -32.75
CA THR A 228 -18.44 22.48 -33.21
C THR A 228 -19.41 22.31 -32.04
N GLU A 229 -20.70 22.16 -32.33
CA GLU A 229 -21.71 21.93 -31.28
C GLU A 229 -21.38 20.70 -30.44
N GLY A 230 -21.30 20.88 -29.11
CA GLY A 230 -20.92 19.85 -28.14
C GLY A 230 -19.45 19.87 -27.73
N HIS A 231 -18.65 20.84 -28.22
CA HIS A 231 -17.26 21.03 -27.79
C HIS A 231 -17.16 21.21 -26.28
N ALA A 232 -16.36 20.35 -25.65
CA ALA A 232 -16.15 20.35 -24.21
C ALA A 232 -14.67 20.42 -23.86
N LEU A 233 -14.38 20.98 -22.68
CA LEU A 233 -13.05 21.08 -22.10
C LEU A 233 -12.99 20.22 -20.83
N VAL A 234 -12.06 19.26 -20.80
CA VAL A 234 -11.78 18.43 -19.63
C VAL A 234 -10.46 18.84 -18.99
N MET A 235 -10.43 19.11 -17.69
CA MET A 235 -9.26 19.68 -17.02
C MET A 235 -9.14 19.21 -15.56
N PRO A 236 -7.93 19.21 -14.97
CA PRO A 236 -7.76 18.90 -13.56
C PRO A 236 -8.36 19.99 -12.67
N ARG A 237 -8.72 19.65 -11.43
CA ARG A 237 -9.07 20.64 -10.40
C ARG A 237 -7.87 21.43 -9.93
N ARG A 238 -6.72 20.76 -9.80
CA ARG A 238 -5.45 21.41 -9.47
C ARG A 238 -5.09 22.36 -10.60
N HIS A 239 -4.64 23.56 -10.24
CA HIS A 239 -4.08 24.48 -11.21
C HIS A 239 -2.72 23.98 -11.68
N VAL A 240 -2.61 23.60 -12.94
CA VAL A 240 -1.35 23.21 -13.56
C VAL A 240 -1.39 23.63 -15.02
N SER A 241 -0.35 24.33 -15.47
CA SER A 241 -0.35 24.96 -16.79
C SER A 241 -0.06 24.00 -17.93
N ASP A 242 0.61 22.88 -17.67
CA ASP A 242 1.15 21.99 -18.68
C ASP A 242 0.60 20.56 -18.55
N TYR A 243 0.20 19.95 -19.67
CA TYR A 243 -0.16 18.54 -19.77
C TYR A 243 0.93 17.61 -19.23
N PHE A 244 2.20 17.94 -19.48
CA PHE A 244 3.32 17.10 -19.01
C PHE A 244 3.54 17.19 -17.50
N ALA A 245 2.90 18.15 -16.82
CA ALA A 245 2.95 18.32 -15.37
C ALA A 245 1.75 17.67 -14.65
N LEU A 246 0.86 16.99 -15.38
CA LEU A 246 -0.22 16.20 -14.79
C LEU A 246 0.34 14.96 -14.08
N HIS A 247 -0.14 14.71 -12.88
CA HIS A 247 0.11 13.45 -12.21
C HIS A 247 -0.75 12.34 -12.82
N GLN A 248 -0.28 11.09 -12.75
CA GLN A 248 -1.02 9.95 -13.30
C GLN A 248 -2.48 9.84 -12.81
N PRO A 249 -2.81 10.15 -11.53
CA PRO A 249 -4.19 10.21 -11.04
C PRO A 249 -5.09 11.16 -11.83
N GLU A 250 -4.59 12.36 -12.14
CA GLU A 250 -5.33 13.38 -12.89
C GLU A 250 -5.52 12.93 -14.33
N ARG A 251 -4.48 12.34 -14.96
CA ARG A 251 -4.59 11.76 -16.30
C ARG A 251 -5.67 10.68 -16.38
N ASN A 252 -5.73 9.81 -15.37
CA ASN A 252 -6.76 8.76 -15.29
C ASN A 252 -8.17 9.36 -15.12
N ALA A 253 -8.32 10.40 -14.29
CA ALA A 253 -9.59 11.09 -14.09
C ALA A 253 -10.07 11.80 -15.37
N ILE A 254 -9.18 12.53 -16.02
CA ILE A 254 -9.42 13.20 -17.31
C ILE A 254 -9.86 12.17 -18.37
N GLU A 255 -9.16 11.05 -18.49
CA GLU A 255 -9.47 10.00 -19.47
C GLU A 255 -10.86 9.38 -19.23
N ARG A 256 -11.21 9.13 -17.96
CA ARG A 256 -12.54 8.63 -17.58
C ARG A 256 -13.62 9.64 -17.96
N ILE A 257 -13.41 10.93 -17.69
CA ILE A 257 -14.36 11.99 -18.02
C ILE A 257 -14.52 12.14 -19.53
N LEU A 258 -13.43 12.10 -20.31
CA LEU A 258 -13.45 12.14 -21.77
C LEU A 258 -14.31 11.02 -22.34
N HIS A 259 -14.10 9.77 -21.90
CA HIS A 259 -14.90 8.63 -22.34
C HIS A 259 -16.37 8.75 -21.96
N ASN A 260 -16.67 9.21 -20.74
CA ASN A 260 -18.05 9.38 -20.30
C ASN A 260 -18.77 10.47 -21.11
N ARG A 261 -18.10 11.61 -21.33
CA ARG A 261 -18.63 12.72 -22.11
C ARG A 261 -18.82 12.33 -23.58
N GLN A 262 -17.89 11.56 -24.16
CA GLN A 262 -18.02 11.03 -25.52
C GLN A 262 -19.25 10.13 -25.67
N LYS A 263 -19.48 9.22 -24.72
CA LYS A 263 -20.69 8.37 -24.72
C LYS A 263 -21.98 9.18 -24.56
N GLU A 264 -21.97 10.16 -23.66
CA GLU A 264 -23.09 11.09 -23.46
C GLU A 264 -23.43 11.84 -24.74
N LEU A 265 -22.44 12.44 -25.41
CA LEU A 265 -22.61 13.15 -26.67
C LEU A 265 -23.17 12.23 -27.77
N LEU A 266 -22.60 11.04 -27.96
CA LEU A 266 -23.09 10.07 -28.96
C LEU A 266 -24.54 9.62 -28.69
N SER A 267 -24.93 9.52 -27.42
CA SER A 267 -26.32 9.16 -27.07
C SER A 267 -27.33 10.27 -27.33
N ARG A 268 -26.89 11.54 -27.29
CA ARG A 268 -27.74 12.72 -27.54
C ARG A 268 -27.79 13.09 -29.01
N ASP A 269 -26.67 12.94 -29.72
CA ASP A 269 -26.54 13.28 -31.12
C ASP A 269 -25.93 12.12 -31.92
N PRO A 270 -26.78 11.28 -32.53
CA PRO A 270 -26.34 10.18 -33.39
C PRO A 270 -25.65 10.62 -34.69
N SER A 271 -25.68 11.91 -35.06
CA SER A 271 -25.02 12.42 -36.27
C SER A 271 -23.50 12.59 -36.09
N ILE A 272 -23.01 12.55 -34.85
CA ILE A 272 -21.59 12.59 -34.55
C ILE A 272 -20.91 11.34 -35.13
N SER A 273 -20.02 11.54 -36.10
CA SER A 273 -19.29 10.48 -36.81
C SER A 273 -17.83 10.37 -36.38
N GLY A 274 -17.31 11.35 -35.63
CA GLY A 274 -15.93 11.34 -35.16
C GLY A 274 -15.66 12.34 -34.04
N PHE A 275 -14.40 12.40 -33.58
CA PHE A 275 -13.95 13.36 -32.56
C PHE A 275 -12.53 13.83 -32.87
N ASN A 276 -12.26 15.10 -32.57
CA ASN A 276 -10.89 15.57 -32.35
C ASN A 276 -10.66 15.72 -30.84
N VAL A 277 -9.56 15.15 -30.36
CA VAL A 277 -9.09 15.30 -28.98
C VAL A 277 -7.74 15.98 -29.02
N GLY A 278 -7.58 17.09 -28.31
CA GLY A 278 -6.38 17.92 -28.41
C GLY A 278 -6.05 18.64 -27.11
N VAL A 279 -4.78 18.95 -26.92
CA VAL A 279 -4.27 19.73 -25.78
C VAL A 279 -3.15 20.64 -26.26
N ASN A 280 -3.16 21.88 -25.79
CA ASN A 280 -2.09 22.84 -26.06
C ASN A 280 -1.25 23.01 -24.79
N SER A 281 0.06 22.81 -24.92
CA SER A 281 1.03 22.99 -23.83
C SER A 281 1.97 24.16 -24.15
N GLY A 282 1.76 25.27 -23.44
CA GLY A 282 2.53 26.51 -23.55
C GLY A 282 2.00 27.51 -24.59
N PRO A 283 2.35 28.80 -24.46
CA PRO A 283 1.84 29.86 -25.33
C PRO A 283 2.13 29.65 -26.83
N SER A 284 3.31 29.13 -27.16
CA SER A 284 3.71 28.85 -28.55
C SER A 284 2.86 27.76 -29.22
N ALA A 285 2.23 26.89 -28.44
CA ALA A 285 1.27 25.89 -28.92
C ALA A 285 -0.17 26.43 -29.02
N GLY A 286 -0.38 27.74 -28.78
CA GLY A 286 -1.70 28.36 -28.80
C GLY A 286 -2.48 28.23 -27.49
N GLN A 287 -1.83 27.85 -26.37
CA GLN A 287 -2.48 27.84 -25.07
C GLN A 287 -2.68 29.27 -24.56
N THR A 288 -3.93 29.68 -24.34
CA THR A 288 -4.28 31.03 -23.88
C THR A 288 -4.51 31.09 -22.37
N ILE A 289 -5.15 30.06 -21.80
CA ILE A 289 -5.34 29.92 -20.37
C ILE A 289 -4.33 28.90 -19.85
N LEU A 290 -3.44 29.35 -18.97
CA LEU A 290 -2.37 28.54 -18.38
C LEU A 290 -2.86 27.62 -17.27
N HIS A 291 -3.96 26.93 -17.52
CA HIS A 291 -4.47 25.79 -16.77
C HIS A 291 -4.83 24.75 -17.82
N VAL A 292 -4.13 23.62 -17.82
CA VAL A 292 -4.24 22.59 -18.86
C VAL A 292 -5.68 22.15 -19.03
N HIS A 293 -6.12 22.08 -20.27
CA HIS A 293 -7.46 21.61 -20.64
C HIS A 293 -7.36 20.80 -21.93
N ILE A 294 -8.08 19.69 -21.95
CA ILE A 294 -8.15 18.78 -23.08
C ILE A 294 -9.47 19.08 -23.79
N HIS A 295 -9.35 19.46 -25.06
CA HIS A 295 -10.47 19.66 -25.96
C HIS A 295 -11.04 18.31 -26.37
N LEU A 296 -12.37 18.17 -26.28
CA LEU A 296 -13.15 17.09 -26.87
C LEU A 296 -14.14 17.71 -27.85
N ILE A 297 -13.81 17.64 -29.14
CA ILE A 297 -14.55 18.29 -30.23
C ILE A 297 -15.29 17.21 -31.03
N PRO A 298 -16.62 17.09 -30.93
CA PRO A 298 -17.39 16.16 -31.76
C PRO A 298 -17.40 16.61 -33.22
N ARG A 299 -17.31 15.66 -34.15
CA ARG A 299 -17.25 15.89 -35.60
C ARG A 299 -18.42 15.20 -36.30
N ARG A 300 -18.89 15.80 -37.39
CA ARG A 300 -20.00 15.31 -38.22
C ARG A 300 -19.57 15.29 -39.68
N ASP A 301 -20.13 14.37 -40.46
CA ASP A 301 -19.86 14.33 -41.89
C ASP A 301 -20.38 15.63 -42.55
N GLY A 302 -19.52 16.32 -43.30
CA GLY A 302 -19.85 17.59 -43.95
C GLY A 302 -19.67 18.84 -43.08
N ASP A 303 -19.18 18.72 -41.84
CA ASP A 303 -18.85 19.89 -41.01
C ASP A 303 -17.58 20.64 -41.48
N MET A 304 -16.82 20.04 -42.40
CA MET A 304 -15.62 20.60 -43.02
C MET A 304 -15.44 20.00 -44.43
N ASP A 305 -15.13 20.84 -45.42
CA ASP A 305 -14.99 20.42 -46.83
C ASP A 305 -13.92 19.34 -47.05
N ASP A 306 -12.78 19.45 -46.37
CA ASP A 306 -11.68 18.48 -46.44
C ASP A 306 -11.05 18.29 -45.05
N PRO A 307 -11.45 17.26 -44.28
CA PRO A 307 -10.97 17.04 -42.92
C PRO A 307 -9.53 16.49 -42.84
N ARG A 308 -8.90 16.19 -43.99
CA ARG A 308 -7.56 15.59 -44.04
C ARG A 308 -6.52 16.50 -43.39
N GLY A 309 -5.64 15.90 -42.59
CA GLY A 309 -4.64 16.65 -41.82
C GLY A 309 -5.00 16.86 -40.37
N GLY A 310 -6.28 17.10 -40.06
CA GLY A 310 -6.77 17.26 -38.68
C GLY A 310 -5.85 18.14 -37.84
N VAL A 311 -5.22 17.54 -36.82
CA VAL A 311 -4.27 18.19 -35.89
C VAL A 311 -3.13 18.95 -36.59
N ARG A 312 -2.74 18.56 -37.81
CA ARG A 312 -1.73 19.31 -38.58
C ARG A 312 -2.14 20.74 -38.91
N GLY A 313 -3.43 21.06 -38.82
CA GLY A 313 -3.98 22.41 -38.98
C GLY A 313 -3.48 23.44 -37.96
N VAL A 314 -2.74 23.01 -36.91
CA VAL A 314 -2.04 23.94 -36.00
C VAL A 314 -1.05 24.85 -36.74
N ILE A 315 -0.46 24.38 -37.85
CA ILE A 315 0.25 25.22 -38.81
C ILE A 315 -0.54 25.11 -40.13
N PRO A 316 -1.39 26.09 -40.46
CA PRO A 316 -2.36 25.98 -41.56
C PRO A 316 -1.75 25.54 -42.89
N GLU A 317 -0.56 26.05 -43.21
CA GLU A 317 0.16 25.76 -44.45
C GLU A 317 0.63 24.30 -44.54
N MET A 318 0.77 23.62 -43.38
CA MET A 318 1.24 22.24 -43.26
C MET A 318 0.10 21.23 -43.06
N GLN A 319 -1.15 21.70 -43.00
CA GLN A 319 -2.34 20.87 -42.78
C GLN A 319 -2.46 19.80 -43.86
N LYS A 320 -2.37 20.22 -45.12
CA LYS A 320 -2.50 19.35 -46.28
C LYS A 320 -1.16 18.70 -46.59
N TYR A 321 -1.18 17.40 -46.84
CA TYR A 321 -0.02 16.64 -47.26
C TYR A 321 -0.41 15.62 -48.34
N SER A 322 0.50 15.41 -49.28
CA SER A 322 0.38 14.35 -50.27
C SER A 322 0.82 13.04 -49.62
N VAL A 323 -0.03 12.02 -49.66
CA VAL A 323 0.40 10.65 -49.39
C VAL A 323 0.97 10.14 -50.71
N THR A 324 2.30 10.07 -50.82
CA THR A 324 2.96 9.31 -51.89
C THR A 324 2.79 7.82 -51.67
#